data_AF-A0A1G6JFB6-F1
#
_entry.id   AF-A0A1G6JFB6-F1
#
_cell.length_a   1.000
_cell.length_b   1.000
_cell.length_c   1.000
_cell.angle_alpha   90.00
_cell.angle_beta   90.00
_cell.angle_gamma   90.00
#
_symmetry.space_group_name_H-M   'P 1'
#
loop_
_entity.id
_entity.type
_entity.pdbx_description
1 polymer ?
#
loop_
_entity_poly.entity_id
_entity_poly.type
_entity_poly.pdbx_seq_one_letter_code
_entity_poly.pdbx_strand_id
1 'polypeptide(L)'
;MAATSPCPCCETVAVGAPDGHLDLAATQANLEGRVADGRMRVLAADVPLEEMVDLLVADTKYTIVTFLGCLVCGRTIFWGLCIRGRPVYRHDSPDAPSTYRWEPGYPTVEPA
;
A
#
# COMPACT_ATOMS: atom_id res chain seq x y z
N MET A 1 -14.09 8.61 21.26
CA MET A 1 -13.53 7.56 20.38
C MET A 1 -14.44 7.49 19.16
N ALA A 2 -14.07 8.13 18.06
CA ALA A 2 -14.92 8.18 16.88
C ALA A 2 -15.02 6.77 16.29
N ALA A 3 -16.23 6.22 16.23
CA ALA A 3 -16.50 5.03 15.45
C ALA A 3 -16.13 5.36 14.00
N THR A 4 -15.06 4.74 13.54
CA THR A 4 -14.53 4.88 12.19
C THR A 4 -15.60 4.44 11.20
N SER A 5 -16.35 5.41 10.65
CA SER A 5 -17.32 5.10 9.60
C SER A 5 -16.64 4.38 8.44
N PRO A 6 -17.34 3.42 7.81
CA PRO A 6 -16.82 2.73 6.65
C PRO A 6 -16.41 3.74 5.57
N CYS A 7 -15.16 3.69 5.12
CA CYS A 7 -14.68 4.62 4.10
C CYS A 7 -14.87 3.96 2.72
N PRO A 8 -15.70 4.53 1.84
CA PRO A 8 -15.95 3.94 0.52
C PRO A 8 -14.67 3.88 -0.33
N CYS A 9 -13.68 4.72 -0.04
CA CYS A 9 -12.37 4.69 -0.70
C CYS A 9 -11.52 3.50 -0.22
N CYS A 10 -11.37 3.31 1.10
CA CYS A 10 -10.47 2.29 1.66
C CYS A 10 -11.03 0.86 1.58
N GLU A 11 -12.34 0.69 1.70
CA GLU A 11 -12.96 -0.64 1.81
C GLU A 11 -13.03 -1.39 0.49
N THR A 12 -13.02 -0.64 -0.61
CA THR A 12 -13.10 -1.20 -1.95
C THR A 12 -11.72 -1.44 -2.57
N VAL A 13 -10.62 -1.19 -1.81
CA VAL A 13 -9.25 -1.38 -2.30
C VAL A 13 -8.88 -2.86 -2.30
N ALA A 14 -8.98 -3.48 -1.13
CA ALA A 14 -8.54 -4.84 -0.88
C ALA A 14 -9.53 -5.80 -1.53
N VAL A 15 -9.08 -6.50 -2.57
CA VAL A 15 -9.87 -7.51 -3.27
C VAL A 15 -9.45 -8.88 -2.76
N GLY A 16 -10.42 -9.70 -2.36
CA GLY A 16 -10.15 -11.09 -1.97
C GLY A 16 -9.97 -11.99 -3.18
N ALA A 17 -8.97 -12.88 -3.14
CA ALA A 17 -8.77 -13.96 -4.09
C ALA A 17 -9.51 -15.24 -3.64
N PRO A 18 -9.78 -16.18 -4.56
CA PRO A 18 -10.50 -17.43 -4.25
C PRO A 18 -9.83 -18.34 -3.20
N ASP A 19 -8.52 -18.19 -3.00
CA ASP A 19 -7.73 -18.91 -2.00
C ASP A 19 -7.85 -18.33 -0.58
N GLY A 20 -8.65 -17.27 -0.40
CA GLY A 20 -8.84 -16.59 0.87
C GLY A 20 -7.72 -15.60 1.19
N HIS A 21 -6.91 -15.19 0.22
CA HIS A 21 -5.90 -14.14 0.37
C HIS A 21 -6.34 -12.86 -0.35
N LEU A 22 -5.48 -11.84 -0.38
CA LEU A 22 -5.74 -10.68 -1.23
C LEU A 22 -5.28 -11.00 -2.66
N ASP A 23 -6.12 -10.66 -3.62
CA ASP A 23 -5.75 -10.59 -5.02
C ASP A 23 -4.77 -9.43 -5.18
N LEU A 24 -3.50 -9.80 -5.40
CA LEU A 24 -2.40 -8.85 -5.50
C LEU A 24 -2.61 -7.88 -6.66
N ALA A 25 -2.91 -8.40 -7.86
CA ALA A 25 -3.03 -7.59 -9.06
C ALA A 25 -4.25 -6.66 -8.98
N ALA A 26 -5.39 -7.17 -8.53
CA ALA A 26 -6.60 -6.36 -8.39
C ALA A 26 -6.48 -5.31 -7.28
N THR A 27 -5.85 -5.65 -6.15
CA THR A 27 -5.62 -4.71 -5.04
C THR A 27 -4.62 -3.62 -5.44
N GLN A 28 -3.55 -3.99 -6.15
CA GLN A 28 -2.57 -3.06 -6.70
C GLN A 28 -3.22 -2.05 -7.66
N ALA A 29 -3.92 -2.54 -8.68
CA ALA A 29 -4.60 -1.68 -9.66
C ALA A 29 -5.60 -0.72 -9.01
N ASN A 30 -6.27 -1.19 -7.95
CA ASN A 30 -7.16 -0.38 -7.13
C ASN A 30 -6.43 0.77 -6.42
N LEU A 31 -5.24 0.51 -5.86
CA LEU A 31 -4.43 1.55 -5.21
C LEU A 31 -3.94 2.57 -6.22
N GLU A 32 -3.39 2.12 -7.35
CA GLU A 32 -2.92 2.97 -8.45
C GLU A 32 -4.03 3.89 -8.96
N GLY A 33 -5.23 3.34 -9.23
CA GLY A 33 -6.37 4.13 -9.67
C GLY A 33 -6.79 5.19 -8.65
N ARG A 34 -6.73 4.90 -7.34
CA ARG A 34 -7.06 5.89 -6.29
C ARG A 34 -6.02 6.98 -6.15
N VAL A 35 -4.75 6.66 -6.38
CA VAL A 35 -3.68 7.65 -6.40
C VAL A 35 -3.82 8.53 -7.65
N ALA A 36 -4.04 7.93 -8.82
CA ALA A 36 -4.26 8.64 -10.08
C ALA A 36 -5.47 9.60 -10.03
N ASP A 37 -6.57 9.16 -9.41
CA ASP A 37 -7.79 9.98 -9.24
C ASP A 37 -7.69 11.00 -8.09
N GLY A 38 -6.55 11.08 -7.38
CA GLY A 38 -6.33 12.01 -6.27
C GLY A 38 -7.13 11.70 -4.99
N ARG A 39 -7.63 10.46 -4.83
CA ARG A 39 -8.31 10.00 -3.61
C ARG A 39 -7.35 9.47 -2.55
N MET A 40 -6.15 9.08 -2.96
CA MET A 40 -5.05 8.65 -2.12
C MET A 40 -3.76 9.35 -2.54
N ARG A 41 -2.80 9.43 -1.63
CA ARG A 41 -1.43 9.87 -1.93
C ARG A 41 -0.43 8.91 -1.34
N VAL A 42 0.72 8.74 -1.99
CA VAL A 42 1.84 8.02 -1.40
C VAL A 42 2.46 8.89 -0.30
N LEU A 43 2.64 8.32 0.89
CA LEU A 43 3.27 8.98 2.04
C LEU A 43 4.75 8.63 2.14
N ALA A 44 5.09 7.37 1.90
CA ALA A 44 6.45 6.85 1.81
C ALA A 44 6.40 5.47 1.14
N ALA A 45 7.38 5.13 0.31
CA ALA A 45 7.43 3.82 -0.35
C ALA A 45 8.87 3.37 -0.61
N ASP A 46 9.10 2.06 -0.67
CA ASP A 46 10.38 1.48 -1.13
C ASP A 46 10.62 1.77 -2.62
N VAL A 47 9.57 1.83 -3.42
CA VAL A 47 9.62 1.98 -4.88
C VAL A 47 8.37 2.73 -5.34
N PRO A 48 8.35 3.32 -6.55
CA PRO A 48 7.12 3.87 -7.12
C PRO A 48 5.99 2.85 -7.09
N LEU A 49 4.77 3.30 -6.80
CA LEU A 49 3.64 2.41 -6.56
C LEU A 49 3.44 1.46 -7.74
N GLU A 50 3.51 1.99 -8.96
CA GLU A 50 3.39 1.29 -10.24
C GLU A 50 4.47 0.22 -10.49
N GLU A 51 5.64 0.32 -9.85
CA GLU A 51 6.75 -0.62 -10.03
C GLU A 51 6.70 -1.80 -9.05
N MET A 52 5.82 -1.74 -8.03
CA MET A 52 5.80 -2.71 -6.92
C MET A 52 5.65 -4.17 -7.40
N VAL A 53 4.77 -4.42 -8.38
CA VAL A 53 4.48 -5.78 -8.84
C VAL A 53 5.58 -6.31 -9.75
N ASP A 54 6.09 -5.47 -10.66
CA ASP A 54 7.15 -5.87 -11.59
C ASP A 54 8.45 -6.20 -10.83
N LEU A 55 8.80 -5.41 -9.83
CA LEU A 55 9.97 -5.66 -8.98
C LEU A 55 9.80 -6.88 -8.06
N LEU A 56 8.56 -7.18 -7.66
CA LEU A 56 8.24 -8.41 -6.93
C LEU A 56 8.45 -9.63 -7.82
N VAL A 57 7.96 -9.60 -9.07
CA VAL A 57 8.09 -10.70 -10.03
C VAL A 57 9.55 -10.90 -10.47
N ALA A 58 10.33 -9.83 -10.54
CA ALA A 58 11.75 -9.88 -10.85
C ALA A 58 12.63 -10.38 -9.69
N ASP A 59 12.05 -10.76 -8.55
CA ASP A 59 12.73 -11.20 -7.33
C ASP A 59 13.84 -10.24 -6.85
N THR A 60 13.71 -8.95 -7.16
CA THR A 60 14.81 -7.97 -6.95
C THR A 60 14.85 -7.48 -5.51
N LYS A 61 13.69 -7.40 -4.83
CA LYS A 61 13.58 -7.00 -3.43
C LYS A 61 12.66 -7.96 -2.68
N TYR A 62 13.12 -8.45 -1.52
CA TYR A 62 12.41 -9.48 -0.77
C TYR A 62 11.03 -9.04 -0.25
N THR A 63 10.95 -7.79 0.22
CA THR A 63 9.71 -7.18 0.74
C THR A 63 9.58 -5.79 0.15
N ILE A 64 8.45 -5.42 -0.41
CA ILE A 64 8.21 -4.08 -0.97
C ILE A 64 7.05 -3.46 -0.20
N VAL A 65 7.26 -2.29 0.40
CA VAL A 65 6.28 -1.60 1.24
C VAL A 65 5.97 -0.22 0.71
N THR A 66 4.69 0.12 0.76
CA THR A 66 4.16 1.45 0.47
C THR A 66 3.16 1.87 1.53
N PHE A 67 3.35 3.06 2.08
CA PHE A 67 2.36 3.75 2.90
C PHE A 67 1.58 4.73 2.05
N LEU A 68 0.25 4.67 2.14
CA LEU A 68 -0.66 5.59 1.47
C LEU A 68 -1.52 6.34 2.47
N GLY A 69 -1.81 7.59 2.18
CA GLY A 69 -2.76 8.42 2.91
C GLY A 69 -4.06 8.51 2.13
N CYS A 70 -5.17 8.08 2.73
CA CYS A 70 -6.50 8.28 2.15
C CYS A 70 -6.93 9.73 2.36
N LEU A 71 -7.12 10.48 1.28
CA LEU A 71 -7.54 11.88 1.35
C LEU A 71 -9.03 12.05 1.64
N VAL A 72 -9.81 10.97 1.57
CA VAL A 72 -11.25 10.95 1.89
C VAL A 72 -11.50 10.82 3.40
N CYS A 73 -10.74 9.97 4.09
CA CYS A 73 -10.97 9.71 5.52
C CYS A 73 -9.76 10.00 6.42
N GLY A 74 -8.65 10.46 5.86
CA GLY A 74 -7.44 10.84 6.60
C GLY A 74 -6.63 9.67 7.16
N ARG A 75 -6.99 8.40 6.87
CA ARG A 75 -6.30 7.23 7.39
C ARG A 75 -5.02 6.92 6.62
N THR A 76 -4.02 6.46 7.35
CA THR A 76 -2.82 5.84 6.79
C THR A 76 -3.09 4.36 6.52
N ILE A 77 -2.63 3.90 5.36
CA ILE A 77 -2.75 2.55 4.85
C ILE A 77 -1.34 2.01 4.65
N PHE A 78 -1.13 0.78 5.09
CA PHE A 78 0.05 -0.02 4.76
C PHE A 78 -0.32 -1.00 3.66
N TRP A 79 0.46 -0.98 2.58
CA TRP A 79 0.44 -1.99 1.52
C TRP A 79 1.82 -2.63 1.43
N GLY A 80 1.88 -3.95 1.63
CA GLY A 80 3.14 -4.69 1.64
C GLY A 80 3.07 -5.94 0.79
N LEU A 81 4.08 -6.12 -0.06
CA LEU A 81 4.29 -7.30 -0.89
C LEU A 81 5.56 -8.03 -0.44
N CYS A 82 5.59 -9.35 -0.58
CA CYS A 82 6.73 -10.17 -0.22
C CYS A 82 6.83 -11.34 -1.19
N ILE A 83 8.02 -11.59 -1.75
CA ILE A 83 8.25 -12.62 -2.79
C ILE A 83 7.71 -13.99 -2.36
N ARG A 84 7.84 -14.31 -1.06
CA ARG A 84 7.41 -15.60 -0.47
C ARG A 84 6.28 -15.45 0.54
N GLY A 85 5.66 -14.28 0.59
CA GLY A 85 4.62 -13.94 1.54
C GLY A 85 3.28 -13.69 0.88
N ARG A 86 2.28 -13.46 1.71
CA ARG A 86 0.98 -12.98 1.23
C ARG A 86 0.98 -11.44 1.22
N PRO A 87 0.32 -10.81 0.25
CA PRO A 87 0.08 -9.37 0.28
C PRO A 87 -0.63 -8.97 1.58
N VAL A 88 -0.24 -7.82 2.13
CA VAL A 88 -0.82 -7.27 3.36
C VAL A 88 -1.36 -5.87 3.08
N TYR A 89 -2.67 -5.71 3.30
CA TYR A 89 -3.35 -4.42 3.32
C TYR A 89 -3.94 -4.19 4.70
N ARG A 90 -3.59 -3.06 5.35
CA ARG A 90 -4.17 -2.69 6.64
C ARG A 90 -4.15 -1.18 6.88
N HIS A 91 -5.01 -0.71 7.77
CA HIS A 91 -4.87 0.63 8.33
C HIS A 91 -3.73 0.65 9.35
N ASP A 92 -2.98 1.73 9.38
CA ASP A 92 -1.87 1.94 10.30
C ASP A 92 -1.94 3.35 10.93
N SER A 93 -1.06 3.61 11.89
CA SER A 93 -0.97 4.92 12.53
C SER A 93 -0.45 6.00 11.56
N PRO A 94 -0.80 7.29 11.79
CA PRO A 94 -0.29 8.39 10.96
C PRO A 94 1.24 8.48 10.95
N ASP A 95 1.88 8.08 12.06
CA ASP A 95 3.32 8.15 12.26
C ASP A 95 4.07 6.91 11.73
N ALA A 96 3.34 5.86 11.31
CA ALA A 96 3.91 4.62 10.79
C ALA A 96 4.93 4.83 9.66
N PRO A 97 4.71 5.70 8.65
CA PRO A 97 5.67 5.90 7.57
C PRO A 97 7.03 6.44 8.07
N SER A 98 7.00 7.28 9.11
CA SER A 98 8.20 7.92 9.68
C SER A 98 8.97 7.02 10.66
N THR A 99 8.29 6.03 11.23
CA THR A 99 8.86 5.09 12.21
C THR A 99 9.17 3.73 11.61
N TYR A 100 8.76 3.50 10.37
CA TYR A 100 9.06 2.27 9.64
C TYR A 100 10.57 2.13 9.40
N ARG A 101 11.08 0.93 9.61
CA ARG A 101 12.49 0.61 9.37
C ARG A 101 12.68 0.26 7.89
N TRP A 102 13.00 1.27 7.09
CA TRP A 102 13.33 1.12 5.68
C TRP A 102 14.61 0.31 5.48
N GLU A 103 14.64 -0.50 4.42
CA GLU A 103 15.81 -1.28 4.06
C GLU A 103 16.86 -0.37 3.40
N PRO A 104 18.11 -0.34 3.89
CA PRO A 104 19.15 0.48 3.30
C PRO A 104 19.43 0.11 1.84
N GLY A 105 19.62 1.10 0.98
CA GLY A 105 20.06 0.90 -0.41
C GLY A 105 18.94 0.67 -1.43
N TYR A 106 17.67 0.67 -1.01
CA TYR A 106 16.52 0.74 -1.91
C TYR A 106 15.96 2.16 -1.96
N PRO A 107 15.19 2.50 -3.00
CA PRO A 107 14.59 3.83 -3.04
C PRO A 107 13.74 4.08 -1.78
N THR A 108 13.65 5.34 -1.41
CA THR A 108 12.63 5.82 -0.48
C THR A 108 11.93 6.94 -1.21
N VAL A 109 10.75 6.66 -1.74
CA VAL A 109 9.95 7.66 -2.46
C VAL A 109 9.35 8.58 -1.40
N GLU A 110 9.77 9.84 -1.42
CA GLU A 110 9.19 10.90 -0.61
C GLU A 110 7.81 11.30 -1.15
N PRO A 111 6.89 11.76 -0.28
CA PRO A 111 5.59 12.24 -0.74
C PRO A 111 5.77 13.42 -1.70
N ALA A 112 5.18 13.32 -2.89
CA ALA A 112 5.13 14.39 -3.88
C ALA A 112 4.31 15.61 -3.39
#